data_AF-A0A812HZX8-F1
#
_entry.id   AF-A0A812HZX8-F1
#
_cell.length_a   1.000
_cell.length_b   1.000
_cell.length_c   1.000
_cell.angle_alpha   90.00
_cell.angle_beta   90.00
_cell.angle_gamma   90.00
#
_symmetry.space_group_name_H-M   'P 1'
#
loop_
_entity.id
_entity.type
_entity.pdbx_description
1 polymer ?
#
loop_
_entity_poly.entity_id
_entity_poly.type
_entity_poly.pdbx_seq_one_letter_code
_entity_poly.pdbx_strand_id
1 'polypeptide(L)'
;MMASEYGPPGDPTCWLGNINFATCCLPPPRGNDYCWEGGFTYERCCRKNPLEPVDINKVAEIAELGGCELNIFQEFKERAGAWYRHAVPNLVLFQEFGYISRRFDSMYRSCAPAALTALLLKLESIYFEEEAIWAPLYAHYAEQHHQAVASGDLLQSHHLNGWPLVEGLKQVNALRASRDPELVPPLRAPVLDIVLCYCGRGERIDWLRGFHQLPWRSENRSASTRARVALRFYHKCGAESEEEREEESWRLQKEWSNYFHMVEVRYVDDQVRADDCSAYLAYIVDRYDDLPDFAVFLHADAPEHIPSVDLLMDAVFAASRGFLPRDAGFVHLAHNYVRHDCPGNATGCKDPDGPEVARLWRRVFHSSIVPERLHGDLNGYCCVQFLVRRERVRLRKKQFYVDALDFFGETAESYYELFAAGKVLWPPDTRGRTPCQLAMYFWHVMFGEDLWLPRRHRDPRLPLFIRMLNIEAEAALEAQRGEDGVGGRVIQFTGDNTGAEDTYYRLQSLFAETAA
;
A
#
# COMPACT_ATOMS: atom_id res chain seq x y z
N MET A 1 12.44 -15.73 49.48
CA MET A 1 12.14 -16.65 48.37
C MET A 1 13.14 -16.36 47.28
N MET A 2 14.07 -17.28 47.03
CA MET A 2 15.07 -17.13 45.97
C MET A 2 14.36 -17.29 44.61
N ALA A 3 14.50 -16.31 43.72
CA ALA A 3 14.08 -16.45 42.34
C ALA A 3 14.96 -17.54 41.71
N SER A 4 14.31 -18.61 41.23
CA SER A 4 14.97 -19.73 40.54
C SER A 4 15.66 -19.20 39.28
N GLU A 5 16.97 -19.45 39.17
CA GLU A 5 17.83 -19.16 38.00
C GLU A 5 17.44 -19.91 36.72
N TYR A 6 16.44 -20.79 36.77
CA TYR A 6 15.92 -21.47 35.60
C TYR A 6 14.82 -20.62 34.96
N GLY A 7 15.05 -20.17 33.73
CA GLY A 7 14.03 -19.53 32.89
C GLY A 7 12.76 -20.40 32.75
N PRO A 8 11.66 -19.83 32.23
CA PRO A 8 10.43 -20.58 32.04
C PRO A 8 10.70 -21.87 31.22
N PRO A 9 10.07 -23.01 31.56
CA PRO A 9 10.29 -24.26 30.83
C PRO A 9 9.95 -24.12 29.32
N GLY A 10 10.43 -25.04 28.46
CA GLY A 10 10.09 -25.10 27.02
C GLY A 10 11.10 -24.43 26.07
N ASP A 11 10.84 -24.48 24.77
CA ASP A 11 11.70 -23.98 23.67
C ASP A 11 11.39 -22.50 23.32
N PRO A 12 12.22 -21.51 23.71
CA PRO A 12 12.11 -20.10 23.34
C PRO A 12 12.24 -19.75 21.89
N THR A 13 12.64 -20.67 21.00
CA THR A 13 12.39 -20.41 19.57
C THR A 13 10.90 -20.42 19.25
N CYS A 14 10.06 -20.99 20.13
CA CYS A 14 8.61 -20.90 20.05
C CYS A 14 8.00 -19.66 20.72
N TRP A 15 8.78 -18.87 21.47
CA TRP A 15 8.26 -17.75 22.25
C TRP A 15 8.66 -16.44 21.56
N LEU A 16 7.70 -15.78 20.90
CA LEU A 16 7.89 -14.51 20.22
C LEU A 16 6.84 -13.50 20.70
N GLY A 17 7.28 -12.29 21.03
CA GLY A 17 6.41 -11.24 21.59
C GLY A 17 5.75 -11.65 22.91
N ASN A 18 4.41 -11.65 22.94
CA ASN A 18 3.62 -11.94 24.16
C ASN A 18 3.31 -13.44 24.36
N ILE A 19 3.68 -14.29 23.41
CA ILE A 19 3.54 -15.75 23.50
C ILE A 19 4.68 -16.27 24.38
N ASN A 20 4.32 -16.89 25.52
CA ASN A 20 5.28 -17.46 26.45
C ASN A 20 4.77 -18.81 26.97
N PHE A 21 5.65 -19.55 27.64
CA PHE A 21 5.33 -20.88 28.19
C PHE A 21 4.07 -20.87 29.07
N ALA A 22 3.85 -19.85 29.89
CA ALA A 22 2.68 -19.82 30.78
C ALA A 22 1.38 -19.66 29.98
N THR A 23 1.39 -18.82 28.95
CA THR A 23 0.24 -18.59 28.05
C THR A 23 -0.07 -19.81 27.19
N CYS A 24 0.97 -20.50 26.72
CA CYS A 24 0.83 -21.53 25.69
C CYS A 24 0.89 -22.94 26.25
N CYS A 25 1.75 -23.25 27.22
CA CYS A 25 1.96 -24.62 27.67
C CYS A 25 1.07 -25.07 28.82
N LEU A 26 0.27 -24.17 29.38
CA LEU A 26 -0.62 -24.45 30.51
C LEU A 26 -2.09 -24.33 30.08
N PRO A 27 -2.96 -25.27 30.52
CA PRO A 27 -2.64 -26.48 31.25
C PRO A 27 -2.05 -27.59 30.33
N PRO A 28 -1.07 -28.38 30.81
CA PRO A 28 -0.62 -29.58 30.09
C PRO A 28 -1.75 -30.63 29.99
N PRO A 29 -1.72 -31.55 29.00
CA PRO A 29 -0.69 -31.77 27.99
C PRO A 29 -1.01 -31.14 26.64
N ARG A 30 -2.05 -30.30 26.54
CA ARG A 30 -2.44 -29.65 25.28
C ARG A 30 -2.06 -28.19 25.22
N GLY A 31 -1.97 -27.51 26.36
CA GLY A 31 -1.74 -26.08 26.37
C GLY A 31 -2.87 -25.31 25.69
N ASN A 32 -2.57 -24.12 25.20
CA ASN A 32 -3.51 -23.24 24.51
C ASN A 32 -3.43 -23.47 23.00
N ASP A 33 -4.52 -23.96 22.40
CA ASP A 33 -4.59 -24.34 20.99
C ASP A 33 -4.29 -23.17 20.03
N TYR A 34 -4.48 -21.91 20.46
CA TYR A 34 -4.11 -20.72 19.69
C TYR A 34 -2.60 -20.57 19.46
N CYS A 35 -1.77 -21.28 20.23
CA CYS A 35 -0.32 -21.22 20.09
C CYS A 35 0.24 -22.24 19.08
N TRP A 36 -0.59 -23.16 18.58
CA TRP A 36 -0.13 -24.33 17.81
C TRP A 36 -0.51 -24.23 16.33
N GLU A 37 0.40 -23.73 15.51
CA GLU A 37 0.25 -23.72 14.07
C GLU A 37 1.58 -23.95 13.34
N GLY A 38 1.51 -24.62 12.19
CA GLY A 38 2.69 -24.93 11.38
C GLY A 38 3.69 -25.80 12.14
N GLY A 39 4.94 -25.30 12.26
CA GLY A 39 6.01 -26.00 12.97
C GLY A 39 5.93 -25.89 14.51
N PHE A 40 5.05 -25.06 15.07
CA PHE A 40 4.96 -24.84 16.51
C PHE A 40 3.90 -25.77 17.10
N THR A 41 4.33 -26.82 17.80
CA THR A 41 3.45 -27.80 18.44
C THR A 41 3.68 -27.82 19.94
N TYR A 42 2.68 -28.27 20.72
CA TYR A 42 2.83 -28.47 22.15
C TYR A 42 4.06 -29.33 22.46
N GLU A 43 4.28 -30.41 21.70
CA GLU A 43 5.42 -31.31 21.87
C GLU A 43 6.76 -30.62 21.62
N ARG A 44 6.86 -29.75 20.61
CA ARG A 44 8.09 -29.00 20.30
C ARG A 44 8.35 -27.95 21.37
N CYS A 45 7.32 -27.17 21.69
CA CYS A 45 7.48 -25.94 22.43
C CYS A 45 7.42 -26.15 23.95
N CYS A 46 6.65 -27.12 24.45
CA CYS A 46 6.37 -27.26 25.87
C CYS A 46 7.09 -28.42 26.57
N ARG A 47 7.80 -29.30 25.84
CA ARG A 47 8.55 -30.40 26.47
C ARG A 47 9.70 -29.84 27.29
N LYS A 48 9.92 -30.44 28.47
CA LYS A 48 10.90 -30.03 29.50
C LYS A 48 12.37 -30.26 29.14
N ASN A 49 12.67 -30.71 27.93
CA ASN A 49 14.02 -31.04 27.49
C ASN A 49 14.26 -30.68 26.00
N PRO A 50 14.12 -29.41 25.58
CA PRO A 50 14.90 -28.94 24.46
C PRO A 50 16.31 -28.61 25.00
N LEU A 51 17.33 -28.90 24.20
CA LEU A 51 18.65 -28.31 24.37
C LEU A 51 18.51 -26.80 24.58
N GLU A 52 19.45 -26.20 25.33
CA GLU A 52 19.41 -24.79 25.70
C GLU A 52 18.92 -23.91 24.52
N PRO A 53 17.77 -23.28 24.69
CA PRO A 53 17.03 -22.77 23.56
C PRO A 53 17.50 -21.36 23.22
N VAL A 54 17.75 -21.18 21.94
CA VAL A 54 18.61 -20.10 21.48
C VAL A 54 17.77 -18.88 21.10
N ASP A 55 17.87 -17.82 21.90
CA ASP A 55 17.26 -16.53 21.60
C ASP A 55 17.97 -15.90 20.38
N ILE A 56 17.40 -16.08 19.19
CA ILE A 56 17.96 -15.58 17.92
C ILE A 56 18.20 -14.06 17.93
N ASN A 57 17.52 -13.33 18.82
CA ASN A 57 17.72 -11.89 18.95
C ASN A 57 18.93 -11.55 19.84
N LYS A 58 19.36 -12.47 20.71
CA LYS A 58 20.56 -12.36 21.55
C LYS A 58 21.79 -13.08 20.99
N VAL A 59 21.60 -13.93 19.98
CA VAL A 59 22.72 -14.61 19.31
C VAL A 59 23.45 -13.61 18.44
N ALA A 60 24.71 -13.36 18.78
CA ALA A 60 25.57 -12.48 18.00
C ALA A 60 25.80 -13.06 16.58
N GLU A 61 25.89 -14.39 16.45
CA GLU A 61 26.13 -15.07 15.18
C GLU A 61 25.15 -16.23 14.94
N ILE A 62 24.14 -16.01 14.09
CA ILE A 62 23.12 -17.02 13.75
C ILE A 62 23.74 -18.25 13.06
N ALA A 63 24.93 -18.09 12.48
CA ALA A 63 25.68 -19.16 11.82
C ALA A 63 25.92 -20.40 12.72
N GLU A 64 25.95 -20.23 14.04
CA GLU A 64 26.17 -21.34 14.98
C GLU A 64 24.95 -22.27 15.16
N LEU A 65 23.78 -21.89 14.63
CA LEU A 65 22.50 -22.53 14.98
C LEU A 65 22.02 -23.63 14.04
N GLY A 66 22.72 -23.92 12.95
CA GLY A 66 22.36 -25.04 12.05
C GLY A 66 22.17 -24.67 10.58
N GLY A 67 22.66 -23.51 10.15
CA GLY A 67 22.69 -23.13 8.75
C GLY A 67 21.31 -22.99 8.10
N CYS A 68 21.18 -23.37 6.83
CA CYS A 68 19.91 -23.27 6.10
C CYS A 68 18.80 -24.22 6.58
N GLU A 69 19.09 -25.22 7.40
CA GLU A 69 18.10 -26.19 7.90
C GLU A 69 17.23 -25.63 9.04
N LEU A 70 17.54 -24.42 9.52
CA LEU A 70 16.69 -23.72 10.48
C LEU A 70 15.27 -23.51 9.92
N ASN A 71 14.27 -23.75 10.77
CA ASN A 71 12.87 -23.62 10.38
C ASN A 71 12.53 -22.25 9.80
N ILE A 72 13.09 -21.16 10.34
CA ILE A 72 12.86 -19.80 9.80
C ILE A 72 13.29 -19.69 8.32
N PHE A 73 14.38 -20.33 7.92
CA PHE A 73 14.83 -20.31 6.52
C PHE A 73 14.00 -21.24 5.64
N GLN A 74 13.60 -22.41 6.15
CA GLN A 74 12.77 -23.34 5.39
C GLN A 74 11.37 -22.77 5.14
N GLU A 75 10.77 -22.14 6.14
CA GLU A 75 9.47 -21.49 5.97
C GLU A 75 9.56 -20.25 5.07
N PHE A 76 10.61 -19.44 5.21
CA PHE A 76 10.88 -18.32 4.29
C PHE A 76 11.08 -18.81 2.85
N LYS A 77 11.82 -19.90 2.65
CA LYS A 77 12.01 -20.55 1.33
C LYS A 77 10.68 -20.94 0.69
N GLU A 78 9.81 -21.60 1.45
CA GLU A 78 8.49 -22.03 0.96
C GLU A 78 7.63 -20.83 0.56
N ARG A 79 7.55 -19.81 1.42
CA ARG A 79 6.74 -18.60 1.18
C ARG A 79 7.28 -17.77 0.02
N ALA A 80 8.59 -17.55 -0.05
CA ALA A 80 9.23 -16.85 -1.16
C ALA A 80 9.06 -17.64 -2.47
N GLY A 81 9.13 -18.97 -2.41
CA GLY A 81 8.85 -19.83 -3.55
C GLY A 81 7.40 -19.70 -4.04
N ALA A 82 6.43 -19.63 -3.12
CA ALA A 82 5.03 -19.39 -3.47
C ALA A 82 4.82 -18.00 -4.10
N TRP A 83 5.53 -16.98 -3.60
CA TRP A 83 5.53 -15.64 -4.20
C TRP A 83 6.01 -15.68 -5.66
N TYR A 84 7.21 -16.19 -5.91
CA TYR A 84 7.78 -16.16 -7.27
C TYR A 84 7.10 -17.09 -8.28
N ARG A 85 6.46 -18.17 -7.82
CA ARG A 85 5.76 -19.11 -8.71
C ARG A 85 4.30 -18.74 -8.99
N HIS A 86 3.64 -18.13 -8.01
CA HIS A 86 2.18 -17.98 -8.03
C HIS A 86 1.71 -16.57 -7.68
N ALA A 87 2.62 -15.62 -7.44
CA ALA A 87 2.32 -14.28 -6.94
C ALA A 87 1.43 -14.29 -5.68
N VAL A 88 1.48 -15.39 -4.90
CA VAL A 88 0.67 -15.59 -3.70
C VAL A 88 1.22 -14.68 -2.60
N PRO A 89 0.46 -13.67 -2.19
CA PRO A 89 0.92 -12.78 -1.15
C PRO A 89 0.85 -13.49 0.20
N ASN A 90 1.87 -13.28 1.02
CA ASN A 90 1.93 -13.83 2.36
C ASN A 90 2.50 -12.78 3.31
N LEU A 91 1.72 -12.42 4.33
CA LEU A 91 2.09 -11.41 5.30
C LEU A 91 3.39 -11.74 6.05
N VAL A 92 3.55 -13.01 6.45
CA VAL A 92 4.74 -13.51 7.16
C VAL A 92 5.99 -13.44 6.28
N LEU A 93 5.86 -13.70 4.97
CA LEU A 93 6.96 -13.56 4.01
C LEU A 93 7.60 -12.17 4.10
N PHE A 94 6.79 -11.13 4.15
CA PHE A 94 7.28 -9.75 4.14
C PHE A 94 7.95 -9.35 5.45
N GLN A 95 7.51 -9.93 6.57
CA GLN A 95 8.18 -9.77 7.86
C GLN A 95 9.53 -10.48 7.90
N GLU A 96 9.58 -11.74 7.42
CA GLU A 96 10.82 -12.51 7.30
C GLU A 96 11.79 -11.82 6.34
N PHE A 97 11.31 -11.32 5.21
CA PHE A 97 12.08 -10.50 4.29
C PHE A 97 12.67 -9.28 5.00
N GLY A 98 11.88 -8.53 5.76
CA GLY A 98 12.34 -7.40 6.55
C GLY A 98 13.37 -7.80 7.61
N TYR A 99 13.18 -8.92 8.31
CA TYR A 99 14.08 -9.44 9.31
C TYR A 99 15.43 -9.89 8.72
N ILE A 100 15.38 -10.68 7.64
CA ILE A 100 16.57 -11.21 6.96
C ILE A 100 17.37 -10.06 6.36
N SER A 101 16.71 -9.12 5.68
CA SER A 101 17.37 -7.94 5.11
C SER A 101 18.07 -7.12 6.19
N ARG A 102 17.46 -6.98 7.38
CA ARG A 102 18.07 -6.20 8.48
C ARG A 102 19.36 -6.77 9.03
N ARG A 103 19.56 -8.07 8.84
CA ARG A 103 20.70 -8.82 9.35
C ARG A 103 21.45 -9.49 8.21
N PHE A 104 21.46 -8.85 7.03
CA PHE A 104 21.88 -9.47 5.78
C PHE A 104 23.20 -10.23 5.92
N ASP A 105 24.26 -9.61 6.44
CA ASP A 105 25.58 -10.26 6.57
C ASP A 105 25.56 -11.49 7.49
N SER A 106 24.86 -11.40 8.63
CA SER A 106 24.75 -12.52 9.58
C SER A 106 23.90 -13.66 8.99
N MET A 107 22.82 -13.30 8.29
CA MET A 107 21.95 -14.24 7.59
C MET A 107 22.65 -14.88 6.40
N TYR A 108 23.49 -14.14 5.68
CA TYR A 108 24.24 -14.63 4.54
C TYR A 108 25.30 -15.64 4.97
N ARG A 109 26.03 -15.35 6.05
CA ARG A 109 26.97 -16.32 6.66
C ARG A 109 26.28 -17.58 7.18
N SER A 110 25.04 -17.46 7.67
CA SER A 110 24.29 -18.62 8.16
C SER A 110 23.60 -19.40 7.03
N CYS A 111 22.97 -18.72 6.09
CA CYS A 111 22.23 -19.31 4.99
C CYS A 111 22.22 -18.34 3.79
N ALA A 112 23.26 -18.42 2.96
CA ALA A 112 23.41 -17.61 1.75
C ALA A 112 22.17 -17.64 0.82
N PRO A 113 21.52 -18.80 0.53
CA PRO A 113 20.29 -18.83 -0.27
C PRO A 113 19.15 -17.95 0.30
N ALA A 114 18.99 -17.91 1.62
CA ALA A 114 17.96 -17.09 2.27
C ALA A 114 18.24 -15.59 2.10
N ALA A 115 19.48 -15.18 2.39
CA ALA A 115 19.90 -13.79 2.24
C ALA A 115 19.79 -13.33 0.77
N LEU A 116 20.27 -14.14 -0.18
CA LEU A 116 20.16 -13.85 -1.61
C LEU A 116 18.70 -13.77 -2.09
N THR A 117 17.81 -14.60 -1.55
CA THR A 117 16.37 -14.53 -1.83
C THR A 117 15.76 -13.23 -1.29
N ALA A 118 16.14 -12.80 -0.09
CA ALA A 118 15.73 -11.50 0.45
C ALA A 118 16.25 -10.33 -0.41
N LEU A 119 17.48 -10.42 -0.91
CA LEU A 119 18.04 -9.41 -1.81
C LEU A 119 17.30 -9.33 -3.16
N LEU A 120 16.81 -10.46 -3.69
CA LEU A 120 15.93 -10.47 -4.87
C LEU A 120 14.58 -9.80 -4.59
N LEU A 121 13.96 -10.05 -3.43
CA LEU A 121 12.73 -9.35 -3.03
C LEU A 121 12.97 -7.84 -2.87
N LYS A 122 14.16 -7.44 -2.39
CA LYS A 122 14.54 -6.03 -2.37
C LYS A 122 14.68 -5.45 -3.78
N LEU A 123 15.39 -6.12 -4.69
CA LEU A 123 15.50 -5.69 -6.08
C LEU A 123 14.13 -5.57 -6.77
N GLU A 124 13.22 -6.49 -6.46
CA GLU A 124 11.83 -6.44 -6.91
C GLU A 124 11.05 -5.28 -6.28
N SER A 125 11.29 -4.91 -5.03
CA SER A 125 10.60 -3.77 -4.41
C SER A 125 11.12 -2.41 -4.88
N ILE A 126 12.22 -2.36 -5.64
CA ILE A 126 12.80 -1.12 -6.16
C ILE A 126 13.06 -1.16 -7.68
N TYR A 127 12.47 -2.09 -8.42
CA TYR A 127 12.75 -2.26 -9.86
C TYR A 127 12.41 -1.04 -10.73
N PHE A 128 11.58 -0.12 -10.23
CA PHE A 128 11.17 1.10 -10.92
C PHE A 128 12.16 2.27 -10.72
N GLU A 129 13.14 2.10 -9.83
CA GLU A 129 14.11 3.13 -9.44
C GLU A 129 15.07 3.53 -10.58
N GLU A 130 15.89 4.54 -10.32
CA GLU A 130 16.95 4.93 -11.24
C GLU A 130 18.02 3.84 -11.38
N GLU A 131 18.68 3.82 -12.54
CA GLU A 131 19.78 2.88 -12.77
C GLU A 131 20.90 3.07 -11.74
N ALA A 132 21.13 4.31 -11.30
CA ALA A 132 22.12 4.63 -10.27
C ALA A 132 21.83 3.99 -8.90
N ILE A 133 20.57 3.66 -8.58
CA ILE A 133 20.21 2.93 -7.35
C ILE A 133 20.16 1.43 -7.61
N TRP A 134 19.49 1.06 -8.69
CA TRP A 134 19.14 -0.33 -8.93
C TRP A 134 20.36 -1.16 -9.34
N ALA A 135 21.24 -0.61 -10.19
CA ALA A 135 22.39 -1.33 -10.71
C ALA A 135 23.43 -1.70 -9.62
N PRO A 136 23.79 -0.82 -8.66
CA PRO A 136 24.65 -1.22 -7.55
C PRO A 136 24.07 -2.36 -6.72
N LEU A 137 22.77 -2.35 -6.42
CA LEU A 137 22.14 -3.43 -5.68
C LEU A 137 22.13 -4.75 -6.48
N TYR A 138 21.91 -4.67 -7.80
CA TYR A 138 21.95 -5.83 -8.68
C TYR A 138 23.37 -6.39 -8.80
N ALA A 139 24.38 -5.53 -8.89
CA ALA A 139 25.78 -5.91 -8.86
C ALA A 139 26.16 -6.56 -7.53
N HIS A 140 25.69 -6.02 -6.40
CA HIS A 140 25.88 -6.61 -5.08
C HIS A 140 25.26 -8.02 -5.02
N TYR A 141 24.05 -8.22 -5.55
CA TYR A 141 23.45 -9.55 -5.67
C TYR A 141 24.33 -10.50 -6.49
N ALA A 142 24.82 -10.06 -7.64
CA ALA A 142 25.66 -10.90 -8.51
C ALA A 142 26.99 -11.27 -7.83
N GLU A 143 27.61 -10.33 -7.12
CA GLU A 143 28.83 -10.55 -6.35
C GLU A 143 28.61 -11.55 -5.22
N GLN A 144 27.60 -11.33 -4.36
CA GLN A 144 27.28 -12.23 -3.25
C GLN A 144 26.89 -13.62 -3.78
N HIS A 145 26.10 -13.69 -4.85
CA HIS A 145 25.78 -14.98 -5.47
C HIS A 145 27.06 -15.70 -5.95
N HIS A 146 27.98 -15.01 -6.62
CA HIS A 146 29.24 -15.60 -7.08
C HIS A 146 30.11 -16.07 -5.92
N GLN A 147 30.25 -15.25 -4.87
CA GLN A 147 31.00 -15.59 -3.67
C GLN A 147 30.44 -16.84 -2.99
N ALA A 148 29.11 -16.94 -2.80
CA ALA A 148 28.47 -18.09 -2.20
C ALA A 148 28.70 -19.39 -3.02
N VAL A 149 28.69 -19.30 -4.35
CA VAL A 149 29.02 -20.46 -5.21
C VAL A 149 30.49 -20.84 -5.06
N ALA A 150 31.40 -19.86 -5.03
CA ALA A 150 32.84 -20.10 -4.93
C ALA A 150 33.26 -20.67 -3.56
N SER A 151 32.62 -20.25 -2.47
CA SER A 151 32.85 -20.77 -1.12
C SER A 151 32.19 -22.13 -0.87
N GLY A 152 31.21 -22.51 -1.70
CA GLY A 152 30.40 -23.71 -1.50
C GLY A 152 29.19 -23.50 -0.58
N ASP A 153 28.91 -22.28 -0.15
CA ASP A 153 27.73 -21.94 0.66
C ASP A 153 26.42 -22.00 -0.17
N LEU A 154 26.53 -21.83 -1.49
CA LEU A 154 25.46 -22.03 -2.45
C LEU A 154 25.75 -23.24 -3.34
N LEU A 155 25.22 -24.39 -2.95
CA LEU A 155 25.35 -25.65 -3.69
C LEU A 155 24.29 -25.79 -4.78
N GLN A 156 24.58 -26.62 -5.80
CA GLN A 156 23.60 -26.99 -6.83
C GLN A 156 22.30 -27.57 -6.23
N SER A 157 22.40 -28.28 -5.09
CA SER A 157 21.24 -28.80 -4.36
C SER A 157 20.31 -27.70 -3.85
N HIS A 158 20.80 -26.50 -3.55
CA HIS A 158 19.94 -25.38 -3.14
C HIS A 158 19.06 -24.89 -4.30
N HIS A 159 19.58 -24.87 -5.53
CA HIS A 159 18.77 -24.59 -6.71
C HIS A 159 17.73 -25.68 -6.98
N LEU A 160 18.01 -26.93 -6.60
CA LEU A 160 17.11 -28.07 -6.80
C LEU A 160 16.12 -28.27 -5.63
N ASN A 161 16.42 -27.79 -4.43
CA ASN A 161 15.61 -28.01 -3.21
C ASN A 161 14.53 -26.94 -2.97
N GLY A 162 14.27 -26.10 -3.97
CA GLY A 162 13.15 -25.15 -3.98
C GLY A 162 13.48 -23.72 -3.55
N TRP A 163 14.75 -23.34 -3.35
CA TRP A 163 15.10 -21.92 -3.22
C TRP A 163 14.81 -21.18 -4.52
N PRO A 164 14.01 -20.09 -4.49
CA PRO A 164 13.51 -19.46 -5.71
C PRO A 164 14.50 -18.44 -6.31
N LEU A 165 15.80 -18.75 -6.29
CA LEU A 165 16.84 -17.81 -6.75
C LEU A 165 16.73 -17.56 -8.26
N VAL A 166 16.47 -18.62 -9.04
CA VAL A 166 16.36 -18.52 -10.50
C VAL A 166 15.07 -17.84 -10.90
N GLU A 167 13.95 -18.21 -10.27
CA GLU A 167 12.65 -17.61 -10.50
C GLU A 167 12.65 -16.13 -10.11
N GLY A 168 13.22 -15.79 -8.95
CA GLY A 168 13.30 -14.42 -8.49
C GLY A 168 14.19 -13.54 -9.37
N LEU A 169 15.36 -14.04 -9.79
CA LEU A 169 16.21 -13.31 -10.73
C LEU A 169 15.52 -13.11 -12.08
N LYS A 170 14.81 -14.12 -12.58
CA LYS A 170 14.03 -14.02 -13.81
C LYS A 170 12.92 -12.97 -13.68
N GLN A 171 12.19 -12.95 -12.55
CA GLN A 171 11.12 -12.00 -12.29
C GLN A 171 11.65 -10.57 -12.19
N VAL A 172 12.70 -10.32 -11.42
CA VAL A 172 13.36 -9.01 -11.29
C VAL A 172 13.79 -8.48 -12.66
N ASN A 173 14.44 -9.31 -13.47
CA ASN A 173 14.86 -8.92 -14.82
C ASN A 173 13.67 -8.67 -15.75
N ALA A 174 12.61 -9.48 -15.67
CA ALA A 174 11.39 -9.28 -16.44
C ALA A 174 10.69 -7.96 -16.07
N LEU A 175 10.58 -7.64 -14.78
CA LEU A 175 10.02 -6.38 -14.29
C LEU A 175 10.84 -5.16 -14.74
N ARG A 176 12.17 -5.26 -14.70
CA ARG A 176 13.04 -4.18 -15.18
C ARG A 176 12.90 -3.98 -16.70
N ALA A 177 12.75 -5.07 -17.45
CA ALA A 177 12.56 -5.05 -18.90
C ALA A 177 11.13 -4.68 -19.33
N SER A 178 10.12 -4.84 -18.46
CA SER A 178 8.70 -4.59 -18.78
C SER A 178 8.32 -3.10 -18.80
N ARG A 179 9.31 -2.20 -18.74
CA ARG A 179 9.09 -0.77 -18.88
C ARG A 179 8.35 -0.49 -20.17
N ASP A 180 7.18 0.13 -20.08
CA ASP A 180 6.39 0.46 -21.25
C ASP A 180 7.11 1.54 -22.08
N PRO A 181 7.61 1.23 -23.28
CA PRO A 181 8.34 2.18 -24.11
C PRO A 181 7.40 3.25 -24.67
N GLU A 182 6.09 2.99 -24.78
CA GLU A 182 5.09 3.94 -25.27
C GLU A 182 4.86 5.06 -24.25
N LEU A 183 5.06 4.77 -22.96
CA LEU A 183 5.05 5.73 -21.85
C LEU A 183 6.38 6.49 -21.68
N VAL A 184 7.21 6.49 -22.72
CA VAL A 184 8.34 7.41 -22.88
C VAL A 184 7.98 8.39 -24.00
N PRO A 185 7.05 9.33 -23.77
CA PRO A 185 6.61 10.20 -24.85
C PRO A 185 7.75 11.12 -25.30
N PRO A 186 7.63 11.71 -26.49
CA PRO A 186 8.39 12.91 -26.80
C PRO A 186 8.19 13.95 -25.67
N LEU A 187 9.24 14.69 -25.32
CA LEU A 187 9.42 15.58 -24.15
C LEU A 187 8.32 16.64 -23.84
N ARG A 188 7.17 16.66 -24.54
CA ARG A 188 6.25 17.80 -24.58
C ARG A 188 4.91 17.63 -23.85
N ALA A 189 4.51 16.43 -23.43
CA ALA A 189 3.25 16.25 -22.70
C ALA A 189 3.47 15.51 -21.37
N PRO A 190 2.76 15.88 -20.28
CA PRO A 190 2.84 15.15 -19.02
C PRO A 190 2.29 13.73 -19.20
N VAL A 191 2.97 12.76 -18.61
CA VAL A 191 2.55 11.35 -18.57
C VAL A 191 1.56 11.13 -17.43
N LEU A 192 1.61 11.98 -16.41
CA LEU A 192 0.84 11.86 -15.19
C LEU A 192 0.33 13.22 -14.72
N ASP A 193 -0.95 13.32 -14.37
CA ASP A 193 -1.50 14.46 -13.64
C ASP A 193 -1.71 14.04 -12.16
N ILE A 194 -1.25 14.86 -11.22
CA ILE A 194 -1.70 14.83 -9.82
C ILE A 194 -2.86 15.82 -9.73
N VAL A 195 -4.05 15.33 -9.40
CA VAL A 195 -5.28 16.10 -9.24
C VAL A 195 -5.52 16.28 -7.75
N LEU A 196 -5.24 17.49 -7.26
CA LEU A 196 -5.35 17.84 -5.85
C LEU A 196 -6.63 18.63 -5.60
N CYS A 197 -7.52 18.08 -4.79
CA CYS A 197 -8.67 18.83 -4.29
C CYS A 197 -8.21 19.75 -3.14
N TYR A 198 -8.47 21.05 -3.27
CA TYR A 198 -7.87 22.09 -2.42
C TYR A 198 -8.89 23.17 -2.01
N CYS A 199 -8.75 23.71 -0.80
CA CYS A 199 -9.64 24.71 -0.20
C CYS A 199 -8.94 25.98 0.30
N GLY A 200 -7.68 26.22 -0.09
CA GLY A 200 -6.98 27.46 0.26
C GLY A 200 -6.18 27.38 1.58
N ARG A 201 -6.00 28.55 2.21
CA ARG A 201 -4.96 28.84 3.24
C ARG A 201 -5.00 28.00 4.53
N GLY A 202 -6.00 27.14 4.72
CA GLY A 202 -6.07 26.21 5.87
C GLY A 202 -5.51 24.82 5.61
N GLU A 203 -5.37 24.41 4.35
CA GLU A 203 -4.92 23.06 3.99
C GLU A 203 -3.41 23.01 3.78
N ARG A 204 -2.76 22.04 4.42
CA ARG A 204 -1.31 21.87 4.38
C ARG A 204 -0.93 21.01 3.20
N ILE A 205 -0.36 21.63 2.16
CA ILE A 205 0.13 20.94 0.96
C ILE A 205 1.67 20.89 0.88
N ASP A 206 2.38 21.40 1.88
CA ASP A 206 3.85 21.41 1.94
C ASP A 206 4.48 20.01 1.84
N TRP A 207 3.74 18.97 2.22
CA TRP A 207 4.18 17.57 2.08
C TRP A 207 4.43 17.17 0.63
N LEU A 208 3.82 17.87 -0.36
CA LEU A 208 4.12 17.67 -1.78
C LEU A 208 5.58 18.02 -2.12
N ARG A 209 6.26 18.85 -1.32
CA ARG A 209 7.70 19.09 -1.50
C ARG A 209 8.53 17.82 -1.27
N GLY A 210 7.97 16.82 -0.57
CA GLY A 210 8.54 15.48 -0.45
C GLY A 210 8.75 14.76 -1.79
N PHE A 211 8.06 15.15 -2.88
CA PHE A 211 8.32 14.63 -4.24
C PHE A 211 9.75 14.96 -4.74
N HIS A 212 10.43 15.89 -4.08
CA HIS A 212 11.69 16.47 -4.54
C HIS A 212 12.87 16.15 -3.65
N GLN A 213 12.63 16.13 -2.34
CA GLN A 213 13.63 15.88 -1.31
C GLN A 213 12.95 15.10 -0.17
N LEU A 214 13.10 13.78 -0.17
CA LEU A 214 12.81 12.99 1.00
C LEU A 214 14.05 13.05 1.91
N PRO A 215 13.94 13.44 3.19
CA PRO A 215 15.10 13.62 4.06
C PRO A 215 16.06 12.42 4.14
N TRP A 216 15.53 11.21 3.91
CA TRP A 216 16.27 9.94 3.97
C TRP A 216 16.67 9.38 2.60
N ARG A 217 16.22 9.98 1.49
CA ARG A 217 16.75 9.65 0.15
C ARG A 217 17.66 10.80 -0.26
N SER A 218 18.94 10.51 -0.49
CA SER A 218 19.90 11.49 -0.99
C SER A 218 19.57 12.03 -2.38
N GLU A 219 18.59 11.43 -3.06
CA GLU A 219 18.27 11.70 -4.44
C GLU A 219 17.34 12.88 -4.67
N ASN A 220 17.71 13.67 -5.67
CA ASN A 220 16.89 14.72 -6.20
C ASN A 220 16.00 14.19 -7.34
N ARG A 221 14.82 13.66 -7.01
CA ARG A 221 13.83 13.19 -8.01
C ARG A 221 13.19 14.32 -8.82
N SER A 222 13.47 15.57 -8.49
CA SER A 222 12.85 16.74 -9.10
C SER A 222 13.00 16.78 -10.63
N ALA A 223 14.11 16.31 -11.17
CA ALA A 223 14.32 16.32 -12.62
C ALA A 223 13.30 15.42 -13.33
N SER A 224 13.09 14.19 -12.84
CA SER A 224 12.13 13.25 -13.42
C SER A 224 10.69 13.73 -13.22
N THR A 225 10.35 14.20 -12.02
CA THR A 225 9.01 14.73 -11.70
C THR A 225 8.68 15.96 -12.57
N ARG A 226 9.57 16.96 -12.63
CA ARG A 226 9.40 18.16 -13.48
C ARG A 226 9.28 17.86 -14.97
N ALA A 227 9.82 16.73 -15.43
CA ALA A 227 9.76 16.39 -16.84
C ALA A 227 8.42 15.74 -17.24
N ARG A 228 7.67 15.16 -16.28
CA ARG A 228 6.62 14.18 -16.60
C ARG A 228 5.31 14.35 -15.82
N VAL A 229 5.33 15.07 -14.71
CA VAL A 229 4.19 15.17 -13.77
C VAL A 229 3.65 16.59 -13.77
N ALA A 230 2.37 16.75 -14.10
CA ALA A 230 1.65 18.00 -13.88
C ALA A 230 0.91 17.97 -12.55
N LEU A 231 0.78 19.12 -11.90
CA LEU A 231 -0.03 19.32 -10.71
C LEU A 231 -1.25 20.17 -11.07
N ARG A 232 -2.44 19.65 -10.78
CA ARG A 232 -3.72 20.29 -11.08
C ARG A 232 -4.43 20.55 -9.76
N PHE A 233 -4.53 21.82 -9.37
CA PHE A 233 -5.33 22.24 -8.23
C PHE A 233 -6.78 22.41 -8.68
N TYR A 234 -7.69 21.67 -8.05
CA TYR A 234 -9.12 21.86 -8.17
C TYR A 234 -9.62 22.50 -6.88
N HIS A 235 -9.71 23.84 -6.92
CA HIS A 235 -10.10 24.67 -5.80
C HIS A 235 -11.61 24.58 -5.58
N LYS A 236 -12.02 23.89 -4.53
CA LYS A 236 -13.42 23.61 -4.23
C LYS A 236 -14.05 24.59 -3.24
N CYS A 237 -13.27 25.28 -2.41
CA CYS A 237 -13.80 26.32 -1.54
C CYS A 237 -13.81 27.65 -2.28
N GLY A 238 -14.96 28.26 -2.52
CA GLY A 238 -14.99 29.54 -3.23
C GLY A 238 -14.16 30.63 -2.57
N ALA A 239 -13.58 31.50 -3.40
CA ALA A 239 -13.02 32.76 -2.94
C ALA A 239 -14.13 33.80 -2.80
N GLU A 240 -13.91 34.85 -2.00
CA GLU A 240 -14.90 35.91 -1.80
C GLU A 240 -14.99 36.84 -3.03
N SER A 241 -13.96 36.86 -3.88
CA SER A 241 -13.92 37.63 -5.13
C SER A 241 -13.05 36.98 -6.22
N GLU A 242 -13.22 37.42 -7.47
CA GLU A 242 -12.36 36.97 -8.60
C GLU A 242 -10.91 37.41 -8.41
N GLU A 243 -10.67 38.58 -7.81
CA GLU A 243 -9.32 39.07 -7.48
C GLU A 243 -8.58 38.11 -6.53
N GLU A 244 -9.28 37.59 -5.51
CA GLU A 244 -8.73 36.57 -4.61
C GLU A 244 -8.44 35.25 -5.33
N ARG A 245 -9.28 34.86 -6.30
CA ARG A 245 -9.03 33.66 -7.13
C ARG A 245 -7.77 33.81 -7.98
N GLU A 246 -7.58 34.99 -8.59
CA GLU A 246 -6.41 35.29 -9.39
C GLU A 246 -5.13 35.34 -8.53
N GLU A 247 -5.19 35.99 -7.35
CA GLU A 247 -4.06 36.06 -6.42
C GLU A 247 -3.63 34.66 -5.95
N GLU A 248 -4.59 33.83 -5.54
CA GLU A 248 -4.32 32.48 -5.07
C GLU A 248 -3.81 31.56 -6.19
N SER A 249 -4.39 31.67 -7.40
CA SER A 249 -3.90 30.95 -8.58
C SER A 249 -2.44 31.31 -8.88
N TRP A 250 -2.13 32.60 -8.88
CA TRP A 250 -0.77 33.08 -9.11
C TRP A 250 0.19 32.61 -8.02
N ARG A 251 -0.23 32.62 -6.75
CA ARG A 251 0.55 32.12 -5.62
C ARG A 251 0.90 30.65 -5.81
N LEU A 252 -0.09 29.79 -6.07
CA LEU A 252 0.09 28.35 -6.28
C LEU A 252 0.99 28.06 -7.48
N GLN A 253 0.75 28.72 -8.62
CA GLN A 253 1.60 28.56 -9.80
C GLN A 253 3.05 28.96 -9.53
N LYS A 254 3.28 30.10 -8.88
CA LYS A 254 4.62 30.57 -8.52
C LYS A 254 5.33 29.63 -7.55
N GLU A 255 4.61 29.12 -6.56
CA GLU A 255 5.17 28.21 -5.56
C GLU A 255 5.54 26.85 -6.15
N TRP A 256 4.66 26.29 -7.00
CA TRP A 256 4.76 24.89 -7.43
C TRP A 256 5.42 24.66 -8.80
N SER A 257 5.58 25.71 -9.63
CA SER A 257 6.17 25.60 -10.98
C SER A 257 7.63 25.13 -11.00
N ASN A 258 8.38 25.28 -9.91
CA ASN A 258 9.76 24.75 -9.79
C ASN A 258 9.82 23.26 -9.47
N TYR A 259 8.68 22.65 -9.19
CA TYR A 259 8.53 21.28 -8.71
C TYR A 259 7.87 20.39 -9.78
N PHE A 260 6.88 20.92 -10.50
CA PHE A 260 6.11 20.14 -11.47
C PHE A 260 6.31 20.64 -12.91
N HIS A 261 6.02 19.77 -13.88
CA HIS A 261 6.09 20.10 -15.30
C HIS A 261 5.16 21.25 -15.67
N MET A 262 3.97 21.23 -15.09
CA MET A 262 2.90 22.19 -15.29
C MET A 262 2.13 22.31 -13.98
N VAL A 263 1.69 23.52 -13.68
CA VAL A 263 0.77 23.78 -12.57
C VAL A 263 -0.45 24.48 -13.12
N GLU A 264 -1.61 23.87 -12.95
CA GLU A 264 -2.90 24.48 -13.30
C GLU A 264 -3.73 24.64 -12.03
N VAL A 265 -4.49 25.73 -11.97
CA VAL A 265 -5.45 26.00 -10.90
C VAL A 265 -6.80 26.21 -11.55
N ARG A 266 -7.80 25.47 -11.08
CA ARG A 266 -9.17 25.54 -11.55
C ARG A 266 -10.12 25.65 -10.37
N TYR A 267 -11.03 26.61 -10.42
CA TYR A 267 -12.11 26.76 -9.45
C TYR A 267 -13.31 25.94 -9.90
N VAL A 268 -13.86 25.18 -8.95
CA VAL A 268 -15.01 24.28 -9.15
C VAL A 268 -16.06 24.46 -8.07
N ASP A 269 -15.96 25.53 -7.29
CA ASP A 269 -16.98 25.94 -6.34
C ASP A 269 -18.20 26.51 -7.08
N ASP A 270 -19.39 26.08 -6.67
CA ASP A 270 -20.65 26.70 -7.06
C ASP A 270 -21.36 27.30 -5.86
N GLN A 271 -22.55 27.90 -6.06
CA GLN A 271 -23.30 28.58 -5.01
C GLN A 271 -23.73 27.65 -3.85
N VAL A 272 -23.69 26.34 -4.03
CA VAL A 272 -24.22 25.34 -3.10
C VAL A 272 -23.14 24.40 -2.59
N ARG A 273 -22.04 24.15 -3.33
CA ARG A 273 -21.13 23.01 -3.07
C ARG A 273 -19.65 23.25 -3.32
N ALA A 274 -18.89 22.48 -2.55
CA ALA A 274 -17.44 22.50 -2.42
C ALA A 274 -16.94 21.11 -1.96
N ASP A 275 -17.09 20.04 -2.77
CA ASP A 275 -16.67 18.68 -2.37
C ASP A 275 -15.64 18.03 -3.32
N ASP A 276 -15.05 16.93 -2.85
CA ASP A 276 -13.97 16.22 -3.56
C ASP A 276 -14.46 15.56 -4.85
N CYS A 277 -15.73 15.16 -4.90
CA CYS A 277 -16.30 14.44 -6.04
C CYS A 277 -16.51 15.39 -7.21
N SER A 278 -17.05 16.58 -6.95
CA SER A 278 -17.20 17.62 -7.96
C SER A 278 -15.84 18.03 -8.54
N ALA A 279 -14.82 18.18 -7.71
CA ALA A 279 -13.47 18.48 -8.16
C ALA A 279 -12.90 17.40 -9.11
N TYR A 280 -13.00 16.13 -8.73
CA TYR A 280 -12.44 15.06 -9.54
C TYR A 280 -13.24 14.75 -10.80
N LEU A 281 -14.57 14.83 -10.73
CA LEU A 281 -15.43 14.67 -11.89
C LEU A 281 -15.24 15.83 -12.87
N ALA A 282 -15.10 17.07 -12.39
CA ALA A 282 -14.76 18.21 -13.23
C ALA A 282 -13.45 17.95 -13.97
N TYR A 283 -12.39 17.51 -13.27
CA TYR A 283 -11.14 17.12 -13.93
C TYR A 283 -11.34 16.10 -15.05
N ILE A 284 -12.07 15.02 -14.76
CA ILE A 284 -12.31 13.98 -15.74
C ILE A 284 -13.08 14.54 -16.94
N VAL A 285 -14.11 15.35 -16.73
CA VAL A 285 -14.92 15.95 -17.80
C VAL A 285 -14.09 16.91 -18.65
N ASP A 286 -13.32 17.79 -18.01
CA ASP A 286 -12.49 18.79 -18.68
C ASP A 286 -11.46 18.13 -19.58
N ARG A 287 -10.83 17.07 -19.06
CA ARG A 287 -9.65 16.47 -19.66
C ARG A 287 -9.92 15.16 -20.37
N TYR A 288 -11.18 14.71 -20.45
CA TYR A 288 -11.55 13.37 -20.91
C TYR A 288 -10.86 12.97 -22.24
N ASP A 289 -10.83 13.91 -23.18
CA ASP A 289 -10.33 13.71 -24.54
C ASP A 289 -8.79 13.79 -24.60
N ASP A 290 -8.14 14.46 -23.64
CA ASP A 290 -6.69 14.68 -23.56
C ASP A 290 -6.08 14.19 -22.24
N LEU A 291 -6.69 13.19 -21.58
CA LEU A 291 -6.20 12.62 -20.33
C LEU A 291 -4.73 12.16 -20.48
N PRO A 292 -3.89 12.41 -19.46
CA PRO A 292 -2.56 11.80 -19.38
C PRO A 292 -2.69 10.28 -19.23
N ASP A 293 -1.59 9.53 -19.35
CA ASP A 293 -1.66 8.08 -19.21
C ASP A 293 -2.13 7.64 -17.81
N PHE A 294 -1.78 8.44 -16.79
CA PHE A 294 -2.23 8.26 -15.41
C PHE A 294 -2.76 9.56 -14.80
N ALA A 295 -3.79 9.44 -13.97
CA ALA A 295 -4.23 10.49 -13.06
C ALA A 295 -4.16 9.99 -11.62
N VAL A 296 -3.66 10.82 -10.70
CA VAL A 296 -3.60 10.53 -9.27
C VAL A 296 -4.47 11.53 -8.54
N PHE A 297 -5.53 11.06 -7.90
CA PHE A 297 -6.50 11.89 -7.20
C PHE A 297 -6.14 11.92 -5.71
N LEU A 298 -6.06 13.12 -5.13
CA LEU A 298 -5.59 13.33 -3.76
C LEU A 298 -6.35 14.48 -3.09
N HIS A 299 -6.66 14.29 -1.81
CA HIS A 299 -6.96 15.41 -0.94
C HIS A 299 -5.69 16.19 -0.58
N ALA A 300 -5.84 17.45 -0.20
CA ALA A 300 -4.76 18.22 0.40
C ALA A 300 -4.23 17.62 1.71
N ASP A 301 -5.05 16.88 2.47
CA ASP A 301 -4.66 16.16 3.70
C ASP A 301 -4.26 14.69 3.44
N ALA A 302 -3.92 14.32 2.19
CA ALA A 302 -3.60 12.94 1.82
C ALA A 302 -2.67 12.17 2.79
N PRO A 303 -1.63 12.76 3.42
CA PRO A 303 -0.80 12.06 4.41
C PRO A 303 -1.58 11.48 5.59
N GLU A 304 -2.74 12.04 5.94
CA GLU A 304 -3.60 11.53 7.01
C GLU A 304 -4.41 10.29 6.58
N HIS A 305 -4.43 9.98 5.29
CA HIS A 305 -5.29 8.95 4.69
C HIS A 305 -4.52 7.85 3.96
N ILE A 306 -3.23 8.03 3.67
CA ILE A 306 -2.35 7.03 3.07
C ILE A 306 -1.45 6.38 4.14
N PRO A 307 -0.92 5.16 3.94
CA PRO A 307 -0.08 4.52 4.95
C PRO A 307 1.29 5.21 5.08
N SER A 308 1.81 5.76 3.98
CA SER A 308 3.01 6.60 3.98
C SER A 308 3.02 7.48 2.74
N VAL A 309 3.72 8.61 2.84
CA VAL A 309 3.97 9.48 1.68
C VAL A 309 4.87 8.75 0.67
N ASP A 310 5.82 7.92 1.12
CA ASP A 310 6.67 7.11 0.24
C ASP A 310 5.87 6.28 -0.77
N LEU A 311 4.77 5.65 -0.35
CA LEU A 311 3.93 4.85 -1.25
C LEU A 311 3.44 5.69 -2.43
N LEU A 312 2.93 6.89 -2.14
CA LEU A 312 2.44 7.80 -3.15
C LEU A 312 3.58 8.23 -4.09
N MET A 313 4.74 8.57 -3.53
CA MET A 313 5.92 8.98 -4.30
C MET A 313 6.38 7.86 -5.24
N ASP A 314 6.50 6.64 -4.74
CA ASP A 314 6.95 5.49 -5.50
C ASP A 314 5.92 5.06 -6.55
N ALA A 315 4.62 5.14 -6.25
CA ALA A 315 3.56 4.90 -7.23
C ALA A 315 3.61 5.92 -8.38
N VAL A 316 3.74 7.21 -8.09
CA VAL A 316 3.89 8.27 -9.11
C VAL A 316 5.18 8.10 -9.91
N PHE A 317 6.29 7.75 -9.25
CA PHE A 317 7.57 7.55 -9.92
C PHE A 317 7.55 6.35 -10.86
N ALA A 318 7.02 5.21 -10.39
CA ALA A 318 6.82 4.03 -11.22
C ALA A 318 5.88 4.30 -12.40
N ALA A 319 4.76 5.00 -12.16
CA ALA A 319 3.79 5.34 -13.20
C ALA A 319 4.40 6.25 -14.28
N SER A 320 5.02 7.35 -13.87
CA SER A 320 5.62 8.34 -14.78
C SER A 320 6.75 7.76 -15.64
N ARG A 321 7.39 6.67 -15.19
CA ARG A 321 8.49 5.99 -15.91
C ARG A 321 8.04 4.78 -16.73
N GLY A 322 6.76 4.40 -16.64
CA GLY A 322 6.19 3.26 -17.35
C GLY A 322 6.47 1.91 -16.69
N PHE A 323 6.76 1.88 -15.38
CA PHE A 323 7.02 0.65 -14.64
C PHE A 323 5.78 0.04 -13.98
N LEU A 324 4.66 0.77 -13.88
CA LEU A 324 3.43 0.14 -13.42
C LEU A 324 2.94 -0.91 -14.42
N PRO A 325 2.57 -2.12 -13.96
CA PRO A 325 1.98 -3.15 -14.82
C PRO A 325 0.72 -2.65 -15.54
N ARG A 326 0.47 -3.12 -16.78
CA ARG A 326 -0.69 -2.68 -17.58
C ARG A 326 -2.03 -3.05 -16.94
N ASP A 327 -2.07 -4.18 -16.23
CA ASP A 327 -3.21 -4.68 -15.46
C ASP A 327 -3.45 -3.92 -14.14
N ALA A 328 -2.46 -3.16 -13.66
CA ALA A 328 -2.65 -2.17 -12.60
C ALA A 328 -3.35 -0.92 -13.16
N GLY A 329 -4.61 -1.09 -13.56
CA GLY A 329 -5.46 -0.05 -14.12
C GLY A 329 -5.96 0.96 -13.09
N PHE A 330 -6.23 0.49 -11.87
CA PHE A 330 -6.64 1.29 -10.72
C PHE A 330 -5.85 0.82 -9.51
N VAL A 331 -5.28 1.76 -8.75
CA VAL A 331 -4.53 1.47 -7.53
C VAL A 331 -5.05 2.36 -6.43
N HIS A 332 -5.64 1.76 -5.40
CA HIS A 332 -6.00 2.50 -4.21
C HIS A 332 -4.75 2.80 -3.37
N LEU A 333 -4.61 4.05 -2.92
CA LEU A 333 -3.48 4.53 -2.13
C LEU A 333 -3.82 4.69 -0.64
N ALA A 334 -5.09 4.93 -0.28
CA ALA A 334 -5.50 5.09 1.12
C ALA A 334 -5.29 3.83 1.98
N HIS A 335 -5.11 3.96 3.29
CA HIS A 335 -4.84 2.83 4.20
C HIS A 335 -6.11 2.11 4.71
N ASN A 336 -7.25 2.81 4.77
CA ASN A 336 -8.47 2.30 5.40
C ASN A 336 -9.27 1.39 4.47
N TYR A 337 -9.12 0.07 4.60
CA TYR A 337 -9.96 -0.89 3.88
C TYR A 337 -11.29 -1.12 4.61
N VAL A 338 -12.39 -0.91 3.90
CA VAL A 338 -13.74 -1.11 4.41
C VAL A 338 -14.32 -2.37 3.80
N ARG A 339 -14.53 -3.35 4.69
CA ARG A 339 -15.21 -4.60 4.40
C ARG A 339 -16.66 -4.43 4.86
N HIS A 340 -17.59 -4.68 3.95
CA HIS A 340 -19.02 -4.50 4.21
C HIS A 340 -19.75 -5.80 4.52
N ASP A 341 -19.05 -6.88 4.83
CA ASP A 341 -19.72 -8.11 5.23
C ASP A 341 -20.20 -8.05 6.68
N CYS A 342 -21.50 -8.25 6.86
CA CYS A 342 -22.03 -8.61 8.16
C CYS A 342 -22.04 -10.14 8.27
N PRO A 343 -21.25 -10.76 9.15
CA PRO A 343 -21.36 -12.19 9.41
C PRO A 343 -22.77 -12.51 9.92
N GLY A 344 -23.46 -13.43 9.24
CA GLY A 344 -24.88 -13.73 9.44
C GLY A 344 -25.29 -13.90 10.91
N ASN A 345 -26.44 -13.32 11.26
CA ASN A 345 -27.09 -13.31 12.58
C ASN A 345 -26.43 -12.49 13.70
N ALA A 346 -25.40 -11.68 13.43
CA ALA A 346 -24.98 -10.66 14.39
C ALA A 346 -26.13 -9.65 14.63
N THR A 347 -26.85 -9.81 15.74
CA THR A 347 -27.86 -8.86 16.22
C THR A 347 -27.21 -7.50 16.39
N GLY A 348 -27.39 -6.58 15.43
CA GLY A 348 -26.77 -5.25 15.45
C GLY A 348 -26.27 -4.75 14.10
N CYS A 349 -26.20 -5.59 13.07
CA CYS A 349 -25.91 -5.13 11.71
C CYS A 349 -27.06 -4.30 11.17
N LYS A 350 -26.91 -2.98 11.25
CA LYS A 350 -27.68 -2.03 10.45
C LYS A 350 -26.81 -1.66 9.28
N ASP A 351 -27.38 -1.55 8.08
CA ASP A 351 -26.69 -0.90 6.97
C ASP A 351 -26.27 0.51 7.46
N PRO A 352 -24.97 0.76 7.65
CA PRO A 352 -24.52 1.98 8.31
C PRO A 352 -24.89 3.23 7.50
N ASP A 353 -25.10 3.09 6.19
CA ASP A 353 -25.31 4.21 5.28
C ASP A 353 -26.71 4.23 4.64
N GLY A 354 -27.61 3.35 5.07
CA GLY A 354 -29.04 3.44 4.79
C GLY A 354 -29.47 3.38 3.30
N PRO A 355 -30.74 3.74 2.98
CA PRO A 355 -31.23 3.79 1.60
C PRO A 355 -30.48 4.78 0.69
N GLU A 356 -29.66 5.67 1.25
CA GLU A 356 -28.92 6.72 0.57
C GLU A 356 -27.92 6.16 -0.45
N VAL A 357 -27.18 5.11 -0.10
CA VAL A 357 -26.22 4.44 -1.02
C VAL A 357 -26.94 3.85 -2.23
N ALA A 358 -28.09 3.23 -2.01
CA ALA A 358 -28.89 2.68 -3.09
C ALA A 358 -29.47 3.76 -4.01
N ARG A 359 -29.82 4.94 -3.47
CA ARG A 359 -30.23 6.10 -4.26
C ARG A 359 -29.07 6.64 -5.07
N LEU A 360 -27.93 6.86 -4.43
CA LEU A 360 -26.70 7.33 -5.05
C LEU A 360 -26.28 6.43 -6.22
N TRP A 361 -26.26 5.11 -6.00
CA TRP A 361 -25.95 4.13 -7.03
C TRP A 361 -26.87 4.24 -8.24
N ARG A 362 -28.19 4.29 -8.02
CA ARG A 362 -29.17 4.42 -9.11
C ARG A 362 -28.97 5.70 -9.91
N ARG A 363 -28.57 6.79 -9.25
CA ARG A 363 -28.33 8.07 -9.92
C ARG A 363 -27.05 8.07 -10.73
N VAL A 364 -25.94 7.65 -10.13
CA VAL A 364 -24.63 7.64 -10.79
C VAL A 364 -24.57 6.59 -11.92
N PHE A 365 -25.05 5.38 -11.67
CA PHE A 365 -24.90 4.26 -12.62
C PHE A 365 -26.13 4.03 -13.50
N HIS A 366 -27.21 4.79 -13.29
CA HIS A 366 -28.51 4.58 -13.97
C HIS A 366 -28.98 3.12 -13.91
N SER A 367 -28.65 2.41 -12.82
CA SER A 367 -28.93 0.98 -12.64
C SER A 367 -29.88 0.75 -11.48
N SER A 368 -30.97 0.02 -11.73
CA SER A 368 -31.89 -0.44 -10.68
C SER A 368 -31.31 -1.59 -9.83
N ILE A 369 -30.29 -2.27 -10.34
CA ILE A 369 -29.56 -3.34 -9.64
C ILE A 369 -28.47 -2.68 -8.81
N VAL A 370 -28.67 -2.65 -7.49
CA VAL A 370 -27.77 -2.07 -6.49
C VAL A 370 -27.03 -3.19 -5.78
N PRO A 371 -25.69 -3.12 -5.64
CA PRO A 371 -24.93 -4.09 -4.84
C PRO A 371 -25.41 -4.14 -3.39
N GLU A 372 -25.55 -5.33 -2.83
CA GLU A 372 -25.95 -5.49 -1.45
C GLU A 372 -24.73 -5.37 -0.53
N ARG A 373 -24.49 -4.17 0.00
CA ARG A 373 -23.33 -3.90 0.86
C ARG A 373 -23.26 -4.84 2.04
N LEU A 374 -24.36 -5.06 2.76
CA LEU A 374 -24.42 -5.94 3.92
C LEU A 374 -23.97 -7.38 3.66
N HIS A 375 -24.01 -7.83 2.39
CA HIS A 375 -23.58 -9.16 1.98
C HIS A 375 -22.13 -9.18 1.48
N GLY A 376 -21.42 -8.04 1.58
CA GLY A 376 -20.05 -7.89 1.14
C GLY A 376 -19.90 -7.73 -0.37
N ASP A 377 -20.97 -7.36 -1.10
CA ASP A 377 -20.90 -7.23 -2.56
C ASP A 377 -19.98 -6.09 -3.01
N LEU A 378 -19.97 -4.99 -2.24
CA LEU A 378 -19.13 -3.82 -2.50
C LEU A 378 -18.11 -3.70 -1.39
N ASN A 379 -16.82 -3.91 -1.70
CA ASN A 379 -15.71 -3.72 -0.77
C ASN A 379 -14.63 -2.91 -1.46
N GLY A 380 -13.96 -2.07 -0.67
CA GLY A 380 -12.87 -1.26 -1.16
C GLY A 380 -12.25 -0.46 -0.04
N TYR A 381 -11.56 0.60 -0.39
CA TYR A 381 -10.96 1.50 0.58
C TYR A 381 -11.83 2.74 0.78
N CYS A 382 -11.76 3.32 1.97
CA CYS A 382 -12.30 4.65 2.25
C CYS A 382 -11.26 5.72 1.89
N CYS A 383 -11.78 6.93 1.67
CA CYS A 383 -11.06 8.12 1.21
C CYS A 383 -10.59 8.02 -0.26
N VAL A 384 -10.39 9.19 -0.88
CA VAL A 384 -10.22 9.34 -2.32
C VAL A 384 -8.77 9.63 -2.67
N GLN A 385 -7.91 8.66 -2.38
CA GLN A 385 -6.50 8.64 -2.74
C GLN A 385 -6.26 7.43 -3.62
N PHE A 386 -6.19 7.64 -4.93
CA PHE A 386 -6.01 6.56 -5.89
C PHE A 386 -5.31 7.05 -7.15
N LEU A 387 -4.67 6.10 -7.82
CA LEU A 387 -4.09 6.26 -9.15
C LEU A 387 -4.94 5.48 -10.13
N VAL A 388 -5.25 6.07 -11.28
CA VAL A 388 -6.03 5.43 -12.33
C VAL A 388 -5.42 5.68 -13.71
N ARG A 389 -5.42 4.67 -14.56
CA ARG A 389 -5.05 4.77 -15.97
C ARG A 389 -6.15 5.42 -16.78
N ARG A 390 -5.77 6.22 -17.78
CA ARG A 390 -6.72 6.76 -18.78
C ARG A 390 -7.63 5.72 -19.40
N GLU A 391 -7.09 4.54 -19.70
CA GLU A 391 -7.86 3.45 -20.30
C GLU A 391 -9.03 3.02 -19.42
N ARG A 392 -8.87 3.04 -18.09
CA ARG A 392 -9.94 2.71 -17.14
C ARG A 392 -11.00 3.81 -17.07
N VAL A 393 -10.58 5.08 -17.07
CA VAL A 393 -11.51 6.22 -17.18
C VAL A 393 -12.31 6.13 -18.49
N ARG A 394 -11.67 5.75 -19.60
CA ARG A 394 -12.33 5.65 -20.92
C ARG A 394 -13.21 4.42 -21.11
N LEU A 395 -13.27 3.49 -20.15
CA LEU A 395 -14.26 2.41 -20.19
C LEU A 395 -15.69 2.93 -20.16
N ARG A 396 -15.89 4.12 -19.59
CA ARG A 396 -17.16 4.84 -19.62
C ARG A 396 -17.04 6.04 -20.52
N LYS A 397 -18.09 6.33 -21.29
CA LYS A 397 -18.16 7.52 -22.15
C LYS A 397 -18.10 8.79 -21.30
N LYS A 398 -17.57 9.88 -21.87
CA LYS A 398 -17.55 11.21 -21.24
C LYS A 398 -18.88 11.59 -20.57
N GLN A 399 -20.00 11.30 -21.25
CA GLN A 399 -21.35 11.61 -20.76
C GLN A 399 -21.64 11.01 -19.38
N PHE A 400 -21.14 9.81 -19.05
CA PHE A 400 -21.30 9.23 -17.72
C PHE A 400 -20.72 10.14 -16.62
N TYR A 401 -19.56 10.74 -16.89
CA TYR A 401 -18.89 11.64 -15.94
C TYR A 401 -19.55 13.01 -15.90
N VAL A 402 -20.12 13.48 -17.02
CA VAL A 402 -20.94 14.70 -17.06
C VAL A 402 -22.19 14.50 -16.21
N ASP A 403 -22.95 13.42 -16.44
CA ASP A 403 -24.17 13.14 -15.67
C ASP A 403 -23.87 12.99 -14.16
N ALA A 404 -22.73 12.36 -13.82
CA ALA A 404 -22.27 12.29 -12.44
C ALA A 404 -21.88 13.68 -11.89
N LEU A 405 -21.17 14.50 -12.66
CA LEU A 405 -20.81 15.86 -12.27
C LEU A 405 -22.05 16.74 -12.08
N ASP A 406 -23.07 16.62 -12.93
CA ASP A 406 -24.32 17.36 -12.79
C ASP A 406 -25.05 16.99 -11.47
N PHE A 407 -24.96 15.72 -11.09
CA PHE A 407 -25.52 15.22 -9.83
C PHE A 407 -24.72 15.69 -8.59
N PHE A 408 -23.39 15.62 -8.63
CA PHE A 408 -22.51 15.97 -7.50
C PHE A 408 -22.13 17.46 -7.41
N GLY A 409 -22.05 18.16 -8.53
CA GLY A 409 -21.68 19.57 -8.64
C GLY A 409 -22.91 20.45 -8.82
N GLU A 410 -23.41 20.57 -10.04
CA GLU A 410 -24.13 21.76 -10.52
C GLU A 410 -25.51 22.05 -9.89
N THR A 411 -26.12 21.09 -9.20
CA THR A 411 -27.46 21.24 -8.63
C THR A 411 -27.48 20.81 -7.18
N ALA A 412 -28.34 21.38 -6.33
CA ALA A 412 -28.60 20.89 -4.96
C ALA A 412 -29.29 19.49 -4.90
N GLU A 413 -29.49 18.83 -6.05
CA GLU A 413 -30.26 17.59 -6.19
C GLU A 413 -29.75 16.46 -5.30
N SER A 414 -28.44 16.16 -5.31
CA SER A 414 -27.91 15.07 -4.48
C SER A 414 -28.18 15.25 -2.97
N TYR A 415 -28.17 16.48 -2.42
CA TYR A 415 -28.53 16.68 -1.02
C TYR A 415 -30.02 16.43 -0.78
N TYR A 416 -30.89 16.96 -1.64
CA TYR A 416 -32.34 16.76 -1.49
C TYR A 416 -32.76 15.31 -1.70
N GLU A 417 -32.09 14.59 -2.58
CA GLU A 417 -32.40 13.18 -2.87
C GLU A 417 -31.86 12.22 -1.82
N LEU A 418 -30.67 12.50 -1.28
CA LEU A 418 -30.04 11.66 -0.26
C LEU A 418 -30.62 11.96 1.14
N PHE A 419 -31.03 13.19 1.44
CA PHE A 419 -31.55 13.54 2.76
C PHE A 419 -33.06 13.81 2.73
N ALA A 420 -33.82 13.05 3.53
CA ALA A 420 -35.28 13.17 3.59
C ALA A 420 -35.77 14.60 3.93
N ALA A 421 -36.87 15.01 3.29
CA ALA A 421 -37.53 16.28 3.55
C ALA A 421 -37.84 16.44 5.06
N GLY A 422 -37.35 17.53 5.66
CA GLY A 422 -37.51 17.82 7.09
C GLY A 422 -36.28 17.51 7.95
N LYS A 423 -35.22 16.87 7.42
CA LYS A 423 -33.89 16.96 8.05
C LYS A 423 -33.39 18.39 7.90
N VAL A 424 -33.13 19.07 9.03
CA VAL A 424 -32.43 20.35 9.04
C VAL A 424 -31.01 20.10 8.52
N LEU A 425 -30.72 20.55 7.30
CA LEU A 425 -29.35 20.63 6.80
C LEU A 425 -28.66 21.75 7.60
N TRP A 426 -27.71 21.39 8.45
CA TRP A 426 -26.93 22.42 9.14
C TRP A 426 -25.88 22.98 8.17
N PRO A 427 -25.40 24.23 8.34
CA PRO A 427 -24.33 24.77 7.52
C PRO A 427 -23.07 23.88 7.39
N PRO A 428 -22.71 23.03 8.37
CA PRO A 428 -21.67 22.01 8.21
C PRO A 428 -22.06 20.82 7.34
N ASP A 429 -23.35 20.49 7.21
CA ASP A 429 -23.86 19.43 6.33
C ASP A 429 -23.91 19.90 4.87
N THR A 430 -24.23 21.18 4.62
CA THR A 430 -24.14 21.78 3.27
C THR A 430 -22.70 22.14 2.87
N ARG A 431 -21.82 22.40 3.85
CA ARG A 431 -20.36 22.27 3.69
C ARG A 431 -19.88 20.81 3.74
N GLY A 432 -20.80 19.89 4.00
CA GLY A 432 -20.53 18.54 4.44
C GLY A 432 -20.31 17.64 3.25
N ARG A 433 -19.16 16.98 3.26
CA ARG A 433 -18.68 16.05 2.23
C ARG A 433 -19.60 14.84 2.02
N THR A 434 -20.81 14.80 2.60
CA THR A 434 -21.60 13.58 2.81
C THR A 434 -22.01 12.84 1.53
N PRO A 435 -22.58 13.49 0.49
CA PRO A 435 -22.84 12.79 -0.78
C PRO A 435 -21.56 12.17 -1.37
N CYS A 436 -20.46 12.93 -1.35
CA CYS A 436 -19.18 12.45 -1.85
C CYS A 436 -18.55 11.36 -0.96
N GLN A 437 -18.73 11.44 0.36
CA GLN A 437 -18.29 10.43 1.31
C GLN A 437 -19.01 9.12 1.06
N LEU A 438 -20.31 9.14 0.77
CA LEU A 438 -21.05 7.93 0.37
C LEU A 438 -20.53 7.37 -0.96
N ALA A 439 -20.06 8.23 -1.87
CA ALA A 439 -19.50 7.85 -3.16
C ALA A 439 -18.07 7.32 -3.11
N MET A 440 -17.35 7.46 -1.98
CA MET A 440 -15.91 7.11 -1.92
C MET A 440 -15.64 5.65 -2.28
N TYR A 441 -16.59 4.77 -1.98
CA TYR A 441 -16.51 3.34 -2.28
C TYR A 441 -16.78 3.02 -3.75
N PHE A 442 -17.26 3.99 -4.54
CA PHE A 442 -17.68 3.75 -5.92
C PHE A 442 -16.60 4.07 -6.95
N TRP A 443 -15.54 4.78 -6.57
CA TRP A 443 -14.53 5.23 -7.54
C TRP A 443 -13.94 4.08 -8.36
N HIS A 444 -13.54 2.99 -7.71
CA HIS A 444 -13.02 1.82 -8.43
C HIS A 444 -14.05 1.28 -9.44
N VAL A 445 -15.34 1.22 -9.08
CA VAL A 445 -16.45 0.78 -9.95
C VAL A 445 -16.74 1.78 -11.08
N MET A 446 -16.64 3.08 -10.81
CA MET A 446 -16.74 4.13 -11.83
C MET A 446 -15.65 3.96 -12.89
N PHE A 447 -14.47 3.46 -12.51
CA PHE A 447 -13.37 3.12 -13.42
C PHE A 447 -13.39 1.65 -13.90
N GLY A 448 -14.48 0.93 -13.64
CA GLY A 448 -14.73 -0.41 -14.17
C GLY A 448 -14.05 -1.55 -13.42
N GLU A 449 -13.56 -1.34 -12.20
CA GLU A 449 -13.12 -2.44 -11.32
C GLU A 449 -14.31 -3.25 -10.83
N ASP A 450 -14.05 -4.47 -10.40
CA ASP A 450 -15.05 -5.32 -9.76
C ASP A 450 -15.58 -4.67 -8.48
N LEU A 451 -16.81 -5.03 -8.09
CA LEU A 451 -17.44 -4.52 -6.86
C LEU A 451 -16.65 -4.90 -5.61
N TRP A 452 -15.94 -6.03 -5.66
CA TRP A 452 -15.00 -6.42 -4.63
C TRP A 452 -13.58 -6.08 -5.07
N LEU A 453 -13.08 -4.93 -4.62
CA LEU A 453 -11.68 -4.60 -4.76
C LEU A 453 -10.87 -5.38 -3.71
N PRO A 454 -9.88 -6.22 -4.09
CA PRO A 454 -9.07 -6.93 -3.11
C PRO A 454 -8.29 -5.95 -2.24
N ARG A 455 -7.95 -6.38 -1.02
CA ARG A 455 -6.94 -5.67 -0.22
C ARG A 455 -5.66 -5.59 -1.03
N ARG A 456 -4.99 -4.44 -0.99
CA ARG A 456 -3.79 -4.10 -1.75
C ARG A 456 -2.68 -5.13 -1.59
N HIS A 457 -2.43 -5.61 -0.36
CA HIS A 457 -1.43 -6.66 -0.14
C HIS A 457 -1.83 -8.01 -0.77
N ARG A 458 -3.13 -8.23 -1.03
CA ARG A 458 -3.69 -9.45 -1.63
C ARG A 458 -3.94 -9.34 -3.14
N ASP A 459 -3.81 -8.15 -3.74
CA ASP A 459 -4.08 -7.95 -5.16
C ASP A 459 -2.92 -8.46 -6.03
N PRO A 460 -3.09 -9.55 -6.80
CA PRO A 460 -2.02 -10.15 -7.58
C PRO A 460 -1.55 -9.29 -8.76
N ARG A 461 -2.28 -8.22 -9.11
CA ARG A 461 -1.94 -7.30 -10.21
C ARG A 461 -0.95 -6.22 -9.77
N LEU A 462 -0.86 -5.96 -8.46
CA LEU A 462 -0.03 -4.86 -7.95
C LEU A 462 1.43 -5.30 -7.81
N PRO A 463 2.42 -4.45 -8.12
CA PRO A 463 3.82 -4.76 -7.88
C PRO A 463 4.12 -4.80 -6.37
N LEU A 464 5.21 -5.50 -6.00
CA LEU A 464 5.59 -5.73 -4.61
C LEU A 464 5.64 -4.43 -3.78
N PHE A 465 6.27 -3.38 -4.29
CA PHE A 465 6.43 -2.11 -3.55
C PHE A 465 5.10 -1.45 -3.18
N ILE A 466 4.05 -1.63 -3.98
CA ILE A 466 2.69 -1.15 -3.66
C ILE A 466 2.06 -2.02 -2.58
N ARG A 467 2.25 -3.35 -2.65
CA ARG A 467 1.69 -4.28 -1.67
C ARG A 467 2.31 -4.11 -0.28
N MET A 468 3.60 -3.80 -0.22
CA MET A 468 4.38 -3.86 1.01
C MET A 468 4.00 -2.81 2.05
N LEU A 469 3.65 -1.60 1.61
CA LEU A 469 3.51 -0.44 2.48
C LEU A 469 2.24 -0.41 3.34
N ASN A 470 1.27 -1.29 3.08
CA ASN A 470 0.02 -1.37 3.86
C ASN A 470 -0.09 -2.61 4.73
N ILE A 471 0.92 -3.48 4.68
CA ILE A 471 0.92 -4.80 5.32
C ILE A 471 0.70 -4.69 6.81
N GLU A 472 1.44 -3.82 7.51
CA GLU A 472 1.39 -3.75 8.97
C GLU A 472 0.08 -3.15 9.45
N ALA A 473 -0.41 -2.12 8.77
CA ALA A 473 -1.70 -1.50 9.06
C ALA A 473 -2.85 -2.50 8.85
N GLU A 474 -2.85 -3.24 7.75
CA GLU A 474 -3.90 -4.22 7.46
C GLU A 474 -3.81 -5.46 8.35
N ALA A 475 -2.61 -5.92 8.66
CA ALA A 475 -2.37 -6.99 9.61
C ALA A 475 -2.89 -6.63 11.01
N ALA A 476 -2.61 -5.41 11.47
CA ALA A 476 -3.10 -4.95 12.76
C ALA A 476 -4.64 -4.89 12.81
N LEU A 477 -5.28 -4.43 11.73
CA LEU A 477 -6.73 -4.43 11.60
C LEU A 477 -7.32 -5.85 11.54
N GLU A 478 -6.68 -6.78 10.83
CA GLU A 478 -7.08 -8.20 10.79
C GLU A 478 -6.98 -8.84 12.18
N ALA A 479 -5.92 -8.50 12.94
CA ALA A 479 -5.73 -8.95 14.32
C ALA A 479 -6.88 -8.49 15.21
N GLN A 480 -7.23 -7.21 15.15
CA GLN A 480 -8.28 -6.60 15.96
C GLN A 480 -9.65 -7.20 15.66
N ARG A 481 -9.89 -7.63 14.41
CA ARG A 481 -11.16 -8.24 13.99
C ARG A 481 -11.21 -9.76 14.22
N GLY A 482 -10.10 -10.38 14.63
CA GLY A 482 -10.00 -11.84 14.77
C GLY A 482 -10.17 -12.58 13.44
N GLU A 483 -9.95 -11.89 12.31
CA GLU A 483 -10.29 -12.39 10.97
C GLU A 483 -9.27 -13.39 10.44
N ASP A 484 -8.04 -13.38 10.96
CA ASP A 484 -7.00 -14.38 10.68
C ASP A 484 -5.97 -14.31 11.81
N GLY A 485 -5.59 -15.44 12.43
CA GLY A 485 -4.58 -15.49 13.51
C GLY A 485 -3.18 -14.97 13.11
N VAL A 486 -3.03 -14.55 11.85
CA VAL A 486 -1.81 -13.94 11.29
C VAL A 486 -1.66 -12.48 11.75
N GLY A 487 -2.76 -11.73 11.90
CA GLY A 487 -2.68 -10.33 12.35
C GLY A 487 -2.12 -10.19 13.77
N GLY A 488 -2.53 -11.08 14.68
CA GLY A 488 -1.99 -11.12 16.05
C GLY A 488 -0.50 -11.44 16.09
N ARG A 489 -0.01 -12.27 15.15
CA ARG A 489 1.42 -12.57 14.99
C ARG A 489 2.21 -11.37 14.50
N VAL A 490 1.63 -10.50 13.66
CA VAL A 490 2.32 -9.31 13.15
C VAL A 490 2.62 -8.30 14.26
N ILE A 491 1.61 -7.94 15.06
CA ILE A 491 1.77 -6.99 16.17
C ILE A 491 2.82 -7.50 17.18
N GLN A 492 2.86 -8.81 17.43
CA GLN A 492 3.81 -9.43 18.35
C GLN A 492 5.26 -9.40 17.85
N PHE A 493 5.47 -9.47 16.53
CA PHE A 493 6.82 -9.51 15.94
C PHE A 493 7.46 -8.12 15.84
N THR A 494 6.64 -7.08 15.70
CA THR A 494 7.11 -5.71 15.50
C THR A 494 7.26 -4.93 16.81
N GLY A 495 6.56 -5.33 17.87
CA GLY A 495 6.50 -4.62 19.15
C GLY A 495 5.59 -3.38 19.09
N ASP A 496 5.21 -2.83 20.23
CA ASP A 496 4.23 -1.73 20.34
C ASP A 496 4.66 -0.39 19.69
N ASN A 497 5.84 -0.32 19.06
CA ASN A 497 6.43 0.91 18.51
C ASN A 497 6.36 1.02 16.97
N THR A 498 5.55 0.21 16.27
CA THR A 498 5.57 0.19 14.79
C THR A 498 4.38 0.86 14.15
N GLY A 499 4.63 2.01 13.50
CA GLY A 499 3.79 2.55 12.44
C GLY A 499 4.26 2.05 11.06
N ALA A 500 3.41 2.15 10.05
CA ALA A 500 3.68 1.71 8.67
C ALA A 500 4.97 2.32 8.04
N GLU A 501 5.46 3.43 8.60
CA GLU A 501 6.73 4.04 8.21
C GLU A 501 7.95 3.19 8.60
N ASP A 502 7.85 2.36 9.64
CA ASP A 502 9.01 1.74 10.29
C ASP A 502 9.62 0.58 9.47
N THR A 503 8.81 -0.34 8.93
CA THR A 503 9.35 -1.45 8.12
C THR A 503 9.87 -1.00 6.76
N TYR A 504 9.21 -0.03 6.13
CA TYR A 504 9.67 0.50 4.85
C TYR A 504 10.93 1.36 4.99
N TYR A 505 10.95 2.27 5.96
CA TYR A 505 12.12 3.08 6.27
C TYR A 505 13.33 2.21 6.61
N ARG A 506 13.14 1.16 7.42
CA ARG A 506 14.18 0.16 7.72
C ARG A 506 14.64 -0.57 6.45
N LEU A 507 13.74 -0.95 5.55
CA LEU A 507 14.11 -1.64 4.31
C LEU A 507 14.91 -0.75 3.34
N GLN A 508 14.75 0.57 3.40
CA GLN A 508 15.51 1.50 2.58
C GLN A 508 16.91 1.77 3.13
N SER A 509 17.05 1.93 4.45
CA SER A 509 18.34 2.25 5.06
C SER A 509 19.37 1.11 4.96
N LEU A 510 18.93 -0.14 4.88
CA LEU A 510 19.81 -1.32 4.96
C LEU A 510 20.83 -1.47 3.85
N PHE A 511 20.58 -0.87 2.68
CA PHE A 511 21.49 -0.92 1.54
C PHE A 511 22.10 0.45 1.20
N ALA A 512 21.72 1.49 1.93
CA ALA A 512 22.30 2.82 1.74
C ALA A 512 23.78 2.86 2.16
N GLU A 513 24.18 2.03 3.14
CA GLU A 513 25.57 1.93 3.60
C GLU A 513 26.46 1.07 2.69
N THR A 514 25.90 0.12 1.95
CA THR A 514 26.65 -0.76 1.02
C THR A 514 26.84 -0.16 -0.37
N ALA A 515 26.10 0.90 -0.72
CA ALA A 515 26.19 1.60 -2.00
C ALA A 515 27.08 2.86 -1.96
N ALA A 516 27.54 3.28 -0.77
CA ALA A 516 28.49 4.37 -0.57
C ALA A 516 29.92 3.82 -0.41
#